data_AF-A0A3G4VRW9-F1
#
_entry.id   AF-A0A3G4VRW9-F1
#
_cell.length_a   1.000
_cell.length_b   1.000
_cell.length_c   1.000
_cell.angle_alpha   90.00
_cell.angle_beta   90.00
_cell.angle_gamma   90.00
#
_symmetry.space_group_name_H-M   'P 1'
#
loop_
_entity.id
_entity.type
_entity.pdbx_description
1 polymer ?
#
loop_
_entity_poly.entity_id
_entity_poly.type
_entity_poly.pdbx_seq_one_letter_code
_entity_poly.pdbx_strand_id
1 'polypeptide(L)'
;MSTWNGIGTKYLGFSRRQPDGTHHATEWFVINYMPVVPLRRYRLVVGTTEYTPGAVGGSTSTTAYRVLGRSPVRVLDVLATYLAWWIVGPALVLGPFFLMARAAPDFGRGSGFWSGAIVIGGLVWIVGLPLLLISRSRRWRDLP
;
A
#
# COMPACT_ATOMS: atom_id res chain seq x y z
N MET A 1 -8.42 11.28 8.72
CA MET A 1 -8.42 10.78 7.32
C MET A 1 -9.79 10.23 7.03
N SER A 2 -10.23 10.27 5.77
CA SER A 2 -11.47 9.62 5.35
C SER A 2 -11.16 8.73 4.15
N THR A 3 -11.38 7.44 4.30
CA THR A 3 -11.38 6.47 3.21
C THR A 3 -12.70 5.72 3.30
N TRP A 4 -13.49 5.80 2.24
CA TRP A 4 -14.74 5.05 2.11
C TRP A 4 -14.51 3.97 1.06
N ASN A 5 -14.58 2.71 1.47
CA ASN A 5 -14.38 1.54 0.60
C ASN A 5 -13.05 1.58 -0.21
N GLY A 6 -11.95 2.02 0.42
CA GLY A 6 -10.64 2.09 -0.20
C GLY A 6 -10.38 3.30 -1.11
N ILE A 7 -11.36 4.19 -1.30
CA ILE A 7 -11.20 5.46 -2.03
C ILE A 7 -11.14 6.60 -1.02
N GLY A 8 -10.20 7.54 -1.18
CA GLY A 8 -10.08 8.70 -0.32
C GLY A 8 -8.63 9.18 -0.18
N THR A 9 -8.26 9.67 1.01
CA THR A 9 -6.87 10.08 1.28
C THR A 9 -6.22 9.25 2.38
N LYS A 10 -4.95 8.86 2.17
CA LYS A 10 -4.18 8.06 3.11
C LYS A 10 -2.74 8.54 3.22
N TYR A 11 -2.16 8.46 4.42
CA TYR A 11 -0.75 8.75 4.62
C TYR A 11 0.05 7.49 4.28
N LEU A 12 0.98 7.61 3.34
CA LEU A 12 1.88 6.55 2.90
C LEU A 12 3.30 7.11 2.77
N GLY A 13 4.27 6.20 2.63
CA GLY A 13 5.67 6.61 2.49
C GLY A 13 6.25 7.24 3.76
N PHE A 14 5.87 6.74 4.93
CA PHE A 14 6.41 7.21 6.22
C PHE A 14 7.96 7.20 6.22
N SER A 15 8.58 8.24 6.76
CA SER A 15 10.02 8.22 7.04
C SER A 15 10.31 7.32 8.24
N ARG A 16 11.60 7.08 8.50
CA ARG A 16 12.03 6.58 9.81
C ARG A 16 11.58 7.54 10.91
N ARG A 17 11.40 7.01 12.13
CA ARG A 17 11.13 7.78 13.33
C ARG A 17 12.27 8.78 13.55
N GLN A 18 11.92 10.06 13.65
CA GLN A 18 12.84 11.14 13.97
C GLN A 18 13.15 11.11 15.49
N PRO A 19 14.26 11.71 15.97
CA PRO A 19 14.63 11.67 17.40
C PRO A 19 13.58 12.28 18.34
N ASP A 20 12.75 13.20 17.85
CA ASP A 20 11.64 13.78 18.61
C ASP A 20 10.34 12.94 18.53
N GLY A 21 10.43 11.71 18.00
CA GLY A 21 9.31 10.79 17.84
C GLY A 21 8.39 11.08 16.66
N THR A 22 8.65 12.14 15.89
CA THR A 22 7.83 12.52 14.73
C THR A 22 8.17 11.70 13.50
N HIS A 23 7.25 11.67 12.54
CA HIS A 23 7.40 10.98 11.26
C HIS A 23 7.00 11.92 10.13
N HIS A 24 7.69 11.84 9.00
CA HIS A 24 7.21 12.45 7.76
C HIS A 24 6.37 11.43 7.00
N ALA A 25 5.22 11.83 6.47
CA ALA A 25 4.44 11.00 5.57
C ALA A 25 3.86 11.83 4.44
N THR A 26 3.66 11.19 3.28
CA THR A 26 2.99 11.82 2.15
C THR A 26 1.52 11.45 2.21
N GLU A 27 0.65 12.43 2.08
CA GLU A 27 -0.78 12.23 1.84
C GLU A 27 -0.97 11.86 0.38
N TRP A 28 -1.66 10.75 0.15
CA TRP A 28 -1.99 10.25 -1.17
C TRP A 28 -3.49 10.21 -1.35
N PHE A 29 -3.95 10.62 -2.52
CA PHE A 29 -5.23 10.15 -3.02
C PHE A 29 -5.09 8.68 -3.40
N VAL A 30 -5.94 7.86 -2.80
CA VAL A 30 -5.92 6.41 -2.99
C VAL A 30 -7.20 5.92 -3.66
N ILE A 31 -7.04 4.93 -4.53
CA ILE A 31 -8.14 4.14 -5.09
C ILE A 31 -7.85 2.69 -4.75
N ASN A 32 -8.82 2.01 -4.14
CA ASN A 32 -8.65 0.66 -3.61
C ASN A 32 -7.38 0.50 -2.75
N TYR A 33 -7.13 1.48 -1.86
CA TYR A 33 -5.94 1.57 -1.00
C TYR A 33 -4.59 1.74 -1.70
N MET A 34 -4.56 1.87 -3.03
CA MET A 34 -3.35 2.10 -3.80
C MET A 34 -3.05 3.58 -3.96
N PRO A 35 -1.78 4.01 -3.86
CA PRO A 35 -1.39 5.40 -4.11
C PRO A 35 -1.53 5.75 -5.60
N VAL A 36 -2.42 6.70 -5.90
CA VAL A 36 -2.65 7.20 -7.27
C VAL A 36 -2.00 8.57 -7.45
N VAL A 37 -2.34 9.54 -6.59
CA VAL A 37 -1.81 10.91 -6.69
C VAL A 37 -1.21 11.35 -5.35
N PRO A 38 0.08 11.76 -5.31
CA PRO A 38 0.65 12.36 -4.11
C PRO A 38 0.10 13.79 -3.98
N LEU A 39 -0.45 14.12 -2.82
CA LEU A 39 -1.03 15.43 -2.57
C LEU A 39 0.00 16.34 -1.91
N ARG A 40 0.39 16.03 -0.66
CA ARG A 40 1.29 16.86 0.15
C ARG A 40 2.05 16.02 1.16
N ARG A 41 3.20 16.50 1.63
CA ARG A 41 3.98 15.83 2.67
C ARG A 41 3.84 16.57 4.00
N TYR A 42 3.58 15.80 5.05
CA TYR A 42 3.35 16.31 6.40
C TYR A 42 4.34 15.71 7.38
N ARG A 43 4.66 16.48 8.41
CA ARG A 43 5.29 15.98 9.63
C ARG A 43 4.18 15.72 10.64
N LEU A 44 4.12 14.51 11.17
CA LEU A 44 3.03 14.07 12.03
C LEU A 44 3.51 13.12 13.13
N VAL A 45 2.73 13.05 14.20
CA VAL A 45 2.84 12.04 15.25
C VAL A 45 1.70 11.04 15.05
N VAL A 46 2.06 9.76 14.99
CA VAL A 46 1.09 8.67 14.85
C VAL A 46 0.63 8.25 16.25
N GLY A 47 -0.66 8.43 16.53
CA GLY A 47 -1.30 8.03 17.77
C GLY A 47 -1.73 6.56 17.72
N THR A 48 -2.42 6.12 18.78
CA THR A 48 -2.97 4.77 18.88
C THR A 48 -3.99 4.51 17.77
N THR A 49 -3.95 3.29 17.23
CA THR A 49 -4.95 2.82 16.28
C THR A 49 -6.10 2.22 17.07
N GLU A 50 -7.26 2.86 17.06
CA GLU A 50 -8.48 2.29 17.63
C GLU A 50 -9.11 1.35 16.60
N TYR A 51 -9.32 0.10 17.02
CA TYR A 51 -10.00 -0.91 16.22
C TYR A 51 -11.42 -1.05 16.73
N THR A 52 -12.39 -0.65 15.91
CA THR A 52 -13.81 -0.86 16.22
C THR A 52 -14.32 -1.99 15.31
N PRO A 53 -14.64 -3.17 15.85
CA PRO A 53 -15.28 -4.24 15.08
C PRO A 53 -16.67 -3.76 14.66
N GLY A 54 -16.95 -3.70 13.35
CA GLY A 54 -18.27 -3.39 12.84
C GLY A 54 -19.18 -4.60 12.85
N ALA A 55 -20.49 -4.36 13.02
CA ALA A 55 -21.50 -5.42 13.21
C ALA A 55 -21.76 -6.31 11.99
N VAL A 56 -21.19 -6.00 10.81
CA VAL A 56 -21.44 -6.71 9.54
C VAL A 56 -20.14 -6.93 8.77
N GLY A 57 -19.17 -7.62 9.37
CA GLY A 57 -17.94 -8.09 8.70
C GLY A 57 -16.94 -7.01 8.24
N GLY A 58 -17.27 -5.72 8.39
CA GLY A 58 -16.36 -4.60 8.16
C GLY A 58 -15.66 -4.20 9.46
N SER A 59 -14.33 -4.16 9.45
CA SER A 59 -13.56 -3.56 10.54
C SER A 59 -13.20 -2.12 10.22
N THR A 60 -13.51 -1.20 11.13
CA THR A 60 -13.13 0.20 11.00
C THR A 60 -11.93 0.45 11.90
N SER A 61 -10.76 0.64 11.27
CA SER A 61 -9.53 0.98 11.97
C SER A 61 -9.27 2.48 11.82
N THR A 62 -9.39 3.22 12.92
CA THR A 62 -9.16 4.67 12.95
C THR A 62 -7.83 4.93 13.63
N THR A 63 -6.83 5.33 12.86
CA THR A 63 -5.54 5.79 13.41
C THR A 63 -5.58 7.31 13.60
N ALA A 64 -5.39 7.77 14.84
CA ALA A 64 -5.27 9.20 15.14
C ALA A 64 -3.92 9.74 14.65
N TYR A 65 -3.91 10.87 13.95
CA TYR A 65 -2.68 11.54 13.49
C TYR A 65 -2.69 12.99 13.94
N ARG A 66 -1.62 13.42 14.62
CA ARG A 66 -1.41 14.83 14.95
C ARG A 66 -0.43 15.45 13.96
N VAL A 67 -0.93 16.34 13.11
CA VAL A 67 -0.11 17.05 12.11
C VAL A 67 0.62 18.21 12.79
N LEU A 68 1.95 18.20 12.71
CA LEU A 68 2.83 19.23 13.29
C LEU A 68 3.21 20.31 12.27
N GLY A 69 3.22 19.97 10.98
CA GLY A 69 3.57 20.94 9.95
C GLY A 69 3.60 20.33 8.54
N ARG A 70 3.71 21.21 7.55
CA ARG A 70 3.92 20.84 6.14
C ARG A 70 5.42 20.81 5.85
N SER A 71 5.82 19.88 5.00
CA SER A 71 7.21 19.75 4.53
C SER A 71 7.23 19.63 3.00
N PRO A 72 8.30 20.06 2.31
CA PRO A 72 8.41 19.88 0.87
C PRO A 72 8.33 18.39 0.54
N VAL A 73 7.57 18.06 -0.50
CA VAL A 73 7.44 16.69 -0.99
C VAL A 73 8.80 16.23 -1.49
N ARG A 74 9.29 15.12 -0.94
CA ARG A 74 10.54 14.51 -1.40
C ARG A 74 10.22 13.61 -2.58
N VAL A 75 10.65 14.01 -3.78
CA VAL A 75 10.37 13.28 -5.03
C VAL A 75 10.84 11.82 -4.94
N LEU A 76 11.97 11.56 -4.28
CA LEU A 76 12.46 10.20 -4.06
C LEU A 76 11.48 9.34 -3.23
N ASP A 77 10.82 9.89 -2.22
CA ASP A 77 9.84 9.15 -1.41
C ASP A 77 8.59 8.81 -2.26
N VAL A 78 8.20 9.73 -3.15
CA VAL A 78 7.10 9.54 -4.10
C VAL A 78 7.46 8.46 -5.13
N LEU A 79 8.62 8.56 -5.75
CA LEU A 79 9.11 7.59 -6.73
C LEU A 79 9.29 6.20 -6.10
N ALA A 80 9.85 6.11 -4.90
CA ALA A 80 9.98 4.84 -4.18
C ALA A 80 8.61 4.22 -3.88
N THR A 81 7.62 5.05 -3.54
CA THR A 81 6.25 4.59 -3.33
C THR A 81 5.64 4.08 -4.64
N TYR A 82 5.80 4.80 -5.75
CA TYR A 82 5.32 4.32 -7.05
C TYR A 82 6.02 3.04 -7.49
N LEU A 83 7.35 2.97 -7.40
CA LEU A 83 8.14 1.80 -7.75
C LEU A 83 7.69 0.58 -6.94
N ALA A 84 7.48 0.73 -5.63
CA ALA A 84 7.02 -0.35 -4.78
C ALA A 84 5.62 -0.87 -5.17
N TRP A 85 4.68 0.04 -5.46
CA TRP A 85 3.28 -0.32 -5.68
C TRP A 85 2.95 -0.72 -7.13
N TRP A 86 3.59 -0.09 -8.11
CA TRP A 86 3.25 -0.21 -9.54
C TRP A 86 4.27 -0.99 -10.36
N ILE A 87 5.46 -1.25 -9.83
CA ILE A 87 6.49 -2.03 -10.52
C ILE A 87 6.81 -3.29 -9.73
N VAL A 88 7.33 -3.14 -8.50
CA VAL A 88 7.71 -4.28 -7.65
C VAL A 88 6.48 -5.12 -7.29
N GLY A 89 5.35 -4.47 -6.98
CA GLY A 89 4.10 -5.15 -6.67
C GLY A 89 3.63 -6.10 -7.78
N PRO A 90 3.34 -5.59 -8.99
CA PRO A 90 2.99 -6.42 -10.13
C PRO A 90 4.07 -7.44 -10.50
N ALA A 91 5.35 -7.05 -10.46
CA ALA A 91 6.43 -7.97 -10.79
C ALA A 91 6.54 -9.14 -9.80
N LEU A 92 6.29 -8.92 -8.51
CA LEU A 92 6.29 -9.99 -7.51
C LEU A 92 5.12 -10.97 -7.72
N VAL A 93 3.98 -10.45 -8.16
CA VAL A 93 2.76 -11.25 -8.33
C VAL A 93 2.73 -11.94 -9.69
N LEU A 94 3.08 -11.25 -10.77
CA LEU A 94 3.07 -11.74 -12.15
C LEU A 94 4.38 -12.40 -12.56
N GLY A 95 5.50 -12.08 -11.90
CA GLY A 95 6.83 -12.60 -12.21
C GLY A 95 6.92 -14.12 -12.17
N PRO A 96 6.41 -14.81 -11.13
CA PRO A 96 6.39 -16.27 -11.09
C PRO A 96 5.64 -16.89 -12.29
N PHE A 97 4.51 -16.29 -12.69
CA PHE A 97 3.76 -16.74 -13.87
C PHE A 97 4.53 -16.50 -15.17
N PHE A 98 5.17 -15.34 -15.31
CA PHE A 98 6.03 -15.05 -16.45
C PHE A 98 7.20 -16.04 -16.56
N LEU A 99 7.88 -16.35 -15.44
CA LEU A 99 8.96 -17.32 -15.40
C LEU A 99 8.47 -18.73 -15.74
N MET A 100 7.30 -19.14 -15.23
CA MET A 100 6.68 -20.42 -15.61
C MET A 100 6.38 -20.50 -17.10
N ALA A 101 5.86 -19.43 -17.70
CA ALA A 101 5.61 -19.35 -19.15
C ALA A 101 6.88 -19.63 -19.97
N ARG A 102 8.03 -19.17 -19.46
CA ARG A 102 9.32 -19.30 -20.13
C ARG A 102 9.99 -20.64 -19.86
N ALA A 103 9.86 -21.18 -18.65
CA ALA A 103 10.50 -22.42 -18.22
C ALA A 103 9.77 -23.68 -18.70
N ALA A 104 8.44 -23.62 -18.83
CA ALA A 104 7.62 -24.73 -19.27
C ALA A 104 6.56 -24.21 -20.25
N PRO A 105 6.91 -24.02 -21.54
CA PRO A 105 6.01 -23.41 -22.54
C PRO A 105 4.74 -24.23 -22.80
N ASP A 106 4.73 -25.50 -22.43
CA ASP A 106 3.55 -26.37 -22.51
C ASP A 106 2.65 -26.26 -21.27
N PHE A 107 3.18 -25.71 -20.17
CA PHE A 107 2.45 -25.47 -18.94
C PHE A 107 1.49 -24.29 -19.15
N GLY A 108 0.19 -24.57 -19.13
CA GLY A 108 -0.83 -23.55 -19.32
C GLY A 108 -1.20 -23.27 -20.78
N ARG A 109 -0.96 -24.18 -21.73
CA ARG A 109 -1.41 -24.05 -23.13
C ARG A 109 -2.90 -23.76 -23.32
N GLY A 110 -3.73 -23.98 -22.29
CA GLY A 110 -5.14 -23.61 -22.29
C GLY A 110 -5.37 -22.16 -21.85
N SER A 111 -6.19 -21.42 -22.62
CA SER A 111 -6.59 -20.03 -22.30
C SER A 111 -7.15 -19.88 -20.88
N GLY A 112 -7.82 -20.91 -20.35
CA GLY A 112 -8.36 -20.92 -18.98
C GLY A 112 -7.31 -20.81 -17.87
N PHE A 113 -6.13 -21.42 -18.04
CA PHE A 113 -5.06 -21.35 -17.03
C PHE A 113 -4.49 -19.93 -16.93
N TRP A 114 -4.14 -19.32 -18.07
CA TRP A 114 -3.62 -17.95 -18.11
C TRP A 114 -4.67 -16.93 -17.65
N SER A 115 -5.94 -17.14 -18.01
CA SER A 115 -7.04 -16.30 -17.54
C SER A 115 -7.17 -16.38 -16.01
N GLY A 116 -7.12 -17.59 -15.44
CA GLY A 116 -7.13 -17.79 -13.99
C GLY A 116 -5.91 -17.16 -13.29
N ALA A 117 -4.71 -17.34 -13.84
CA ALA A 117 -3.49 -16.75 -13.32
C ALA A 117 -3.53 -15.21 -13.31
N ILE A 118 -4.05 -14.59 -14.38
CA ILE A 118 -4.20 -13.13 -14.46
C ILE A 118 -5.24 -12.63 -13.46
N VAL A 119 -6.38 -13.33 -13.33
CA VAL A 119 -7.44 -12.94 -12.38
C VAL A 119 -6.97 -13.08 -10.94
N ILE A 120 -6.38 -14.22 -10.58
CA ILE A 120 -5.88 -14.47 -9.22
C ILE A 120 -4.71 -13.54 -8.91
N GLY A 121 -3.76 -13.39 -9.83
CA GLY A 121 -2.66 -12.44 -9.70
C GLY A 121 -3.17 -11.01 -9.55
N GLY A 122 -4.14 -10.60 -10.37
CA GLY A 122 -4.79 -9.29 -10.26
C GLY A 122 -5.42 -9.08 -8.88
N LEU A 123 -6.18 -10.05 -8.37
CA LEU A 123 -6.81 -9.97 -7.04
C LEU A 123 -5.77 -9.91 -5.91
N VAL A 124 -4.69 -10.70 -5.99
CA VAL A 124 -3.60 -10.68 -5.00
C VAL A 124 -2.86 -9.35 -5.03
N TRP A 125 -2.59 -8.80 -6.22
CA TRP A 125 -1.98 -7.48 -6.35
C TRP A 125 -2.90 -6.37 -5.84
N ILE A 126 -4.21 -6.50 -6.07
CA ILE A 126 -5.19 -5.49 -5.71
C ILE A 126 -5.54 -5.48 -4.22
N VAL A 127 -5.55 -6.65 -3.57
CA VAL A 127 -6.01 -6.78 -2.18
C VAL A 127 -4.89 -7.23 -1.24
N GLY A 128 -4.16 -8.29 -1.62
CA GLY A 128 -3.13 -8.89 -0.77
C GLY A 128 -1.87 -8.03 -0.62
N LEU A 129 -1.37 -7.47 -1.72
CA LEU A 129 -0.15 -6.68 -1.73
C LEU A 129 -0.26 -5.36 -0.94
N PRO A 130 -1.37 -4.60 -1.03
CA PRO A 130 -1.59 -3.43 -0.17
C PRO A 130 -1.55 -3.79 1.32
N LEU A 131 -2.22 -4.86 1.72
CA LEU A 131 -2.25 -5.31 3.11
C LEU A 131 -0.84 -5.68 3.61
N LEU A 132 -0.07 -6.39 2.78
CA LEU A 132 1.29 -6.78 3.10
C LEU A 132 2.24 -5.58 3.17
N LEU A 133 2.19 -4.66 2.20
CA LEU A 133 3.03 -3.47 2.19
C LEU A 133 2.71 -2.53 3.36
N ILE A 134 1.42 -2.34 3.68
CA ILE A 134 0.99 -1.51 4.81
C ILE A 134 1.45 -2.13 6.13
N SER A 135 1.16 -3.41 6.36
CA SER A 135 1.54 -4.12 7.59
C SER A 135 3.06 -4.17 7.78
N ARG A 136 3.81 -4.47 6.71
CA ARG A 136 5.28 -4.45 6.74
C ARG A 136 5.78 -3.03 6.99
N SER A 137 5.27 -2.01 6.31
CA SER A 137 5.73 -0.64 6.50
C SER A 137 5.50 -0.12 7.92
N ARG A 138 4.43 -0.56 8.59
CA ARG A 138 4.17 -0.25 10.01
C ARG A 138 5.21 -0.88 10.92
N ARG A 139 5.48 -2.18 10.76
CA ARG A 139 6.49 -2.90 11.56
C ARG A 139 7.91 -2.33 11.41
N TRP A 140 8.31 -1.98 10.19
CA TRP A 140 9.68 -1.53 9.92
C TRP A 140 9.94 -0.08 10.33
N ARG A 141 8.90 0.69 10.64
CA ARG A 141 9.00 2.12 10.96
C ARG A 141 8.54 2.43 12.38
N ASP A 142 8.41 1.41 13.22
CA ASP A 142 8.01 1.52 14.63
C ASP A 142 6.73 2.34 14.82
N LEU A 143 5.78 2.16 13.88
CA LEU A 143 4.47 2.77 13.95
C LEU A 143 3.57 1.92 14.88
N PRO A 144 2.79 2.55 15.77
CA PRO A 144 1.83 1.85 16.63
C PRO A 144 0.67 1.21 15.85
#